data_AF-A0A5K0ZAT4-F1
#
_entry.id   AF-A0A5K0ZAT4-F1
#
_cell.length_a   1.000
_cell.length_b   1.000
_cell.length_c   1.000
_cell.angle_alpha   90.00
_cell.angle_beta   90.00
_cell.angle_gamma   90.00
#
_symmetry.space_group_name_H-M   'P 1'
#
loop_
_entity.id
_entity.type
_entity.pdbx_description
1 polymer ?
#
loop_
_entity_poly.entity_id
_entity_poly.type
_entity_poly.pdbx_seq_one_letter_code
_entity_poly.pdbx_strand_id
1 'polypeptide(L)'
;KMKIDSVNGETKLQLEVVKYPIDDLLVQPCPGDPEFKDRPAPSTDFAVSMNCVGNLLMVWDFCSSFSRMLRLWPFSLEDFENAVAHKGSNVNLIIEAHAAILRLLLKDEGDYYNATRGKRRKPQ
;
A
#
# COMPACT_ATOMS: atom_id res chain seq x y z
N LYS A 1 -12.12 -26.08 25.30
CA LYS A 1 -12.68 -26.82 26.47
C LYS A 1 -11.81 -26.48 27.67
N MET A 2 -12.24 -25.52 28.47
CA MET A 2 -11.58 -25.17 29.74
C MET A 2 -11.75 -26.33 30.71
N LYS A 3 -10.65 -26.75 31.33
CA LYS A 3 -10.68 -27.61 32.51
C LYS A 3 -10.25 -26.75 33.68
N ILE A 4 -11.20 -26.46 34.56
CA ILE A 4 -10.99 -25.69 35.78
C ILE A 4 -10.97 -26.71 36.90
N ASP A 5 -9.79 -26.98 37.44
CA ASP A 5 -9.63 -27.66 38.72
C ASP A 5 -9.08 -26.62 39.70
N SER A 6 -9.94 -26.15 40.62
CA SER A 6 -9.54 -25.21 41.67
C SER A 6 -9.00 -25.95 42.89
N VAL A 7 -7.72 -25.75 43.22
CA VAL A 7 -7.19 -25.97 44.58
C VAL A 7 -6.12 -24.90 44.87
N ASN A 8 -6.35 -24.13 45.95
CA ASN A 8 -5.45 -23.29 46.75
C ASN A 8 -4.11 -22.79 46.16
N GLY A 9 -3.91 -21.48 46.25
CA GLY A 9 -2.59 -20.86 46.44
C GLY A 9 -2.07 -20.10 45.22
N GLU A 10 -1.89 -18.79 45.41
CA GLU A 10 -1.02 -17.89 44.66
C GLU A 10 -0.84 -18.21 43.17
N THR A 11 -1.60 -17.52 42.31
CA THR A 11 -1.38 -17.52 40.85
C THR A 11 -0.03 -16.85 40.53
N LYS A 12 1.07 -17.58 40.71
CA LYS A 12 2.35 -17.24 40.09
C LYS A 12 2.14 -17.35 38.59
N LEU A 13 1.99 -16.21 37.94
CA LEU A 13 2.14 -16.06 36.49
C LEU A 13 3.53 -16.58 36.14
N GLN A 14 3.62 -17.85 35.75
CA GLN A 14 4.82 -18.39 35.11
C GLN A 14 4.92 -17.66 33.77
N LEU A 15 5.67 -16.56 33.75
CA LEU A 15 6.17 -15.95 32.52
C LEU A 15 7.01 -17.02 31.82
N GLU A 16 6.41 -17.75 30.88
CA GLU A 16 7.16 -18.63 30.01
C GLU A 16 8.24 -17.78 29.33
N VAL A 17 9.50 -18.13 29.58
CA VAL A 17 10.65 -17.41 29.01
C VAL A 17 10.60 -17.58 27.50
N VAL A 18 10.27 -16.49 26.78
CA VAL A 18 10.23 -16.46 25.32
C VAL A 18 11.62 -16.80 24.77
N LYS A 19 11.72 -17.90 24.01
CA LYS A 19 12.96 -18.34 23.38
C LYS A 19 13.03 -17.77 21.96
N TYR A 20 14.05 -16.97 21.70
CA TYR A 20 14.30 -16.39 20.38
C TYR A 20 15.18 -17.30 19.50
N PRO A 21 15.03 -17.23 18.16
CA PRO A 21 14.03 -16.45 17.42
C PRO A 21 12.65 -17.11 17.45
N ILE A 22 11.59 -16.30 17.55
CA ILE A 22 10.19 -16.72 17.56
C ILE A 22 9.52 -16.28 16.25
N ASP A 23 8.57 -17.06 15.76
CA ASP A 23 7.73 -16.69 14.61
C ASP A 23 6.81 -15.52 14.99
N ASP A 24 6.64 -14.54 14.09
CA ASP A 24 5.80 -13.35 14.29
C ASP A 24 4.37 -13.72 14.73
N LEU A 25 3.84 -14.85 14.22
CA LEU A 25 2.50 -15.32 14.59
C LEU A 25 2.41 -15.92 16.00
N LEU A 26 3.54 -16.25 16.61
CA LEU A 26 3.65 -16.83 17.95
C LEU A 26 3.99 -15.78 19.02
N VAL A 27 4.25 -14.54 18.62
CA VAL A 27 4.50 -13.42 19.54
C VAL A 27 3.19 -13.05 20.22
N GLN A 28 3.16 -13.17 21.55
CA GLN A 28 2.00 -12.76 22.34
C GLN A 28 2.04 -11.24 22.62
N PRO A 29 0.89 -10.57 22.71
CA PRO A 29 0.79 -9.17 23.12
C PRO A 29 1.43 -8.95 24.49
N CYS A 30 2.22 -7.90 24.63
CA CYS A 30 2.79 -7.46 25.91
C CYS A 30 1.71 -6.76 26.74
N PRO A 31 1.76 -6.76 28.09
CA PRO A 31 0.73 -6.11 28.93
C PRO A 31 0.55 -4.60 28.72
N GLY A 32 1.45 -3.94 27.99
CA GLY A 32 1.34 -2.53 27.59
C GLY A 32 0.89 -2.31 26.15
N ASP A 33 0.66 -3.38 25.39
CA ASP A 33 0.22 -3.29 23.99
C ASP A 33 -1.28 -2.94 23.93
N PRO A 34 -1.70 -2.16 22.91
CA PRO A 34 -3.11 -1.90 22.70
C PRO A 34 -3.86 -3.21 22.38
N GLU A 35 -5.14 -3.30 22.75
CA GLU A 35 -5.99 -4.40 22.32
C GLU A 35 -6.01 -4.45 20.78
N PHE A 36 -5.49 -5.53 20.22
CA PHE A 36 -5.50 -5.76 18.78
C PHE A 36 -6.96 -6.00 18.35
N LYS A 37 -7.57 -4.97 17.76
CA LYS A 37 -8.86 -5.09 17.07
C LYS A 37 -8.70 -5.95 15.83
N ASP A 38 -9.79 -6.61 15.44
CA ASP A 38 -9.84 -7.32 14.15
C ASP A 38 -9.44 -6.37 13.01
N ARG A 39 -8.72 -6.93 12.03
CA ARG A 39 -8.30 -6.20 10.84
C ARG A 39 -9.54 -5.61 10.16
N PRO A 40 -9.56 -4.31 9.82
CA PRO A 40 -10.69 -3.74 9.10
C PRO A 40 -10.88 -4.43 7.76
N ALA A 41 -12.14 -4.66 7.39
CA ALA A 41 -12.47 -5.21 6.08
C ALA A 41 -12.05 -4.23 4.98
N PRO A 42 -11.55 -4.73 3.83
CA PRO A 42 -11.24 -3.86 2.70
C PRO A 42 -12.52 -3.20 2.19
N SER A 43 -12.46 -1.90 1.93
CA SER A 43 -13.57 -1.19 1.27
C SER A 43 -13.68 -1.61 -0.19
N THR A 44 -14.91 -1.77 -0.67
CA THR A 44 -15.25 -1.95 -2.09
C THR A 44 -16.02 -0.76 -2.63
N ASP A 45 -16.09 0.33 -1.88
CA ASP A 45 -16.84 1.54 -2.22
C ASP A 45 -15.99 2.43 -3.13
N PHE A 46 -15.99 2.10 -4.42
CA PHE A 46 -15.31 2.85 -5.47
C PHE A 46 -16.35 3.35 -6.50
N ALA A 47 -16.15 4.57 -6.99
CA ALA A 47 -16.89 5.17 -8.10
C ALA A 47 -16.62 4.45 -9.44
N VAL A 48 -15.51 3.71 -9.56
CA VAL A 48 -15.17 2.89 -10.72
C VAL A 48 -15.62 1.43 -10.55
N SER A 49 -15.82 0.71 -11.65
CA SER A 49 -16.08 -0.73 -11.61
C SER A 49 -14.97 -1.48 -10.86
N MET A 50 -15.32 -2.49 -10.05
CA MET A 50 -14.35 -3.34 -9.32
C MET A 50 -13.29 -3.97 -10.23
N ASN A 51 -13.60 -4.24 -11.49
CA ASN A 51 -12.64 -4.76 -12.47
C ASN A 51 -11.53 -3.74 -12.83
N CYS A 52 -11.78 -2.46 -12.58
CA CYS A 52 -10.86 -1.34 -12.87
C CYS A 52 -10.15 -0.82 -11.61
N VAL A 53 -10.58 -1.19 -10.40
CA VAL A 53 -10.01 -0.69 -9.13
C VAL A 53 -8.51 -0.97 -9.05
N GLY A 54 -8.07 -2.17 -9.43
CA GLY A 54 -6.64 -2.50 -9.46
C GLY A 54 -5.84 -1.56 -10.36
N ASN A 55 -6.34 -1.26 -11.55
CA ASN A 55 -5.69 -0.33 -12.47
C ASN A 55 -5.70 1.10 -11.95
N LEU A 56 -6.81 1.55 -11.35
CA LEU A 56 -6.91 2.85 -10.72
C LEU A 56 -5.85 3.02 -9.63
N LEU A 57 -5.73 2.04 -8.72
CA LEU A 57 -4.78 2.05 -7.62
C LEU A 57 -3.32 2.01 -8.12
N MET A 58 -3.02 1.22 -9.16
CA MET A 58 -1.67 1.18 -9.74
C MET A 58 -1.25 2.53 -10.34
N VAL A 59 -2.15 3.19 -11.08
CA VAL A 59 -1.85 4.50 -11.68
C VAL A 59 -1.76 5.59 -10.62
N TRP A 60 -2.66 5.57 -9.64
CA TRP A 60 -2.64 6.48 -8.50
C TRP A 60 -1.34 6.33 -7.70
N ASP A 61 -0.96 5.12 -7.29
CA ASP A 61 0.25 4.85 -6.52
C ASP A 61 1.51 5.34 -7.24
N PHE A 62 1.60 5.14 -8.55
CA PHE A 62 2.67 5.69 -9.37
C PHE A 62 2.68 7.22 -9.35
N CYS A 63 1.56 7.86 -9.65
CA CYS A 63 1.50 9.33 -9.71
C CYS A 63 1.76 9.98 -8.34
N SER A 64 1.29 9.37 -7.25
CA SER A 64 1.55 9.83 -5.89
C SER A 64 3.00 9.62 -5.47
N SER A 65 3.57 8.44 -5.72
CA SER A 65 4.97 8.10 -5.40
C SER A 65 5.98 8.96 -6.16
N PHE A 66 5.69 9.26 -7.43
CA PHE A 66 6.54 10.08 -8.30
C PHE A 66 6.05 11.53 -8.45
N SER A 67 5.11 11.98 -7.61
CA SER A 67 4.51 13.33 -7.67
C SER A 67 5.55 14.45 -7.76
N ARG A 68 6.61 14.39 -6.94
CA ARG A 68 7.70 15.38 -6.95
C ARG A 68 8.52 15.35 -8.25
N MET A 69 8.73 14.17 -8.82
CA MET A 69 9.47 14.01 -10.09
C MET A 69 8.64 14.48 -11.28
N LEU A 70 7.35 14.12 -11.28
CA LEU A 70 6.36 14.52 -12.28
C LEU A 70 5.92 15.99 -12.12
N ARG A 71 6.27 16.63 -11.00
CA ARG A 71 5.86 17.99 -10.61
C ARG A 71 4.33 18.15 -10.54
N LEU A 72 3.66 17.11 -10.03
CA LEU A 72 2.22 17.12 -9.78
C LEU A 72 1.92 17.82 -8.46
N TRP A 73 0.82 18.56 -8.42
CA TRP A 73 0.25 19.01 -7.16
C TRP A 73 -0.18 17.79 -6.31
N PRO A 74 -0.06 17.80 -4.97
CA PRO A 74 -0.44 16.66 -4.14
C PRO A 74 -1.96 16.42 -4.14
N PHE A 75 -2.42 15.21 -4.44
CA PHE A 75 -3.85 14.86 -4.49
C PHE A 75 -4.14 13.55 -3.74
N SER A 76 -5.38 13.40 -3.26
CA SER A 76 -5.84 12.18 -2.57
C SER A 76 -6.32 11.11 -3.56
N LEU A 77 -6.50 9.88 -3.08
CA LEU A 77 -7.12 8.81 -3.87
C LEU A 77 -8.54 9.19 -4.29
N GLU A 78 -9.30 9.82 -3.39
CA GLU A 78 -10.66 10.30 -3.64
C GLU A 78 -10.68 11.36 -4.74
N ASP A 79 -9.73 12.31 -4.75
CA ASP A 79 -9.60 13.32 -5.81
C ASP A 79 -9.31 12.66 -7.17
N PHE A 80 -8.43 11.65 -7.18
CA PHE A 80 -8.07 10.93 -8.40
C PHE A 80 -9.22 10.09 -8.94
N GLU A 81 -9.89 9.35 -8.06
CA GLU A 81 -11.09 8.59 -8.38
C GLU A 81 -12.19 9.48 -8.95
N ASN A 82 -12.47 10.60 -8.28
CA ASN A 82 -13.45 11.58 -8.75
C ASN A 82 -13.05 12.13 -10.12
N ALA A 83 -11.78 12.46 -10.34
CA ALA A 83 -11.29 12.96 -11.63
C ALA A 83 -11.41 11.94 -12.78
N VAL A 84 -11.32 10.64 -12.48
CA VAL A 84 -11.51 9.55 -13.46
C VAL A 84 -13.00 9.26 -13.71
N ALA A 85 -13.83 9.31 -12.68
CA ALA A 85 -15.25 8.95 -12.76
C ALA A 85 -16.15 10.10 -13.29
N HIS A 86 -15.71 11.36 -13.22
CA HIS A 86 -16.56 12.51 -13.56
C HIS A 86 -16.74 12.71 -15.07
N LYS A 87 -17.99 12.91 -15.51
CA LYS A 87 -18.35 13.20 -16.91
C LYS A 87 -18.37 14.71 -17.26
N GLY A 88 -18.07 15.63 -16.34
CA GLY A 88 -18.36 17.06 -16.57
C GLY A 88 -17.57 18.15 -15.84
N SER A 89 -16.62 17.87 -14.94
CA SER A 89 -15.78 18.93 -14.32
C SER A 89 -14.50 18.38 -13.68
N ASN A 90 -13.45 19.22 -13.67
CA ASN A 90 -12.11 19.04 -13.11
C ASN A 90 -11.28 17.85 -13.63
N VAL A 91 -11.23 17.69 -14.95
CA VAL A 91 -10.20 16.86 -15.65
C VAL A 91 -8.77 17.38 -15.48
N ASN A 92 -8.55 18.49 -14.77
CA ASN A 92 -7.25 19.12 -14.58
C ASN A 92 -6.20 18.16 -14.02
N LEU A 93 -6.57 17.32 -13.05
CA LEU A 93 -5.65 16.34 -12.46
C LEU A 93 -5.19 15.29 -13.50
N ILE A 94 -6.12 14.76 -14.29
CA ILE A 94 -5.81 13.79 -15.34
C ILE A 94 -4.99 14.44 -16.46
N ILE A 95 -5.34 15.66 -16.85
CA ILE A 95 -4.62 16.42 -17.88
C ILE A 95 -3.20 16.73 -17.41
N GLU A 96 -3.02 17.14 -16.16
CA GLU A 96 -1.71 17.45 -15.57
C GLU A 96 -0.84 16.19 -15.48
N ALA A 97 -1.40 15.09 -14.96
CA ALA A 97 -0.73 13.80 -14.90
C ALA A 97 -0.29 13.32 -16.28
N HIS A 98 -1.19 13.38 -17.26
CA HIS A 98 -0.91 13.00 -18.64
C HIS A 98 0.19 13.88 -19.27
N ALA A 99 0.10 15.20 -19.09
CA ALA A 99 1.12 16.13 -19.58
C ALA A 99 2.47 15.93 -18.89
N ALA A 100 2.50 15.65 -17.59
CA ALA A 100 3.73 15.36 -16.85
C ALA A 100 4.42 14.10 -17.35
N ILE A 101 3.66 13.02 -17.55
CA ILE A 101 4.19 11.76 -18.10
C ILE A 101 4.70 11.97 -19.52
N LEU A 102 3.95 12.65 -20.38
CA LEU A 102 4.42 12.98 -21.73
C LEU A 102 5.70 13.81 -21.73
N ARG A 103 5.80 14.82 -20.88
CA ARG A 103 7.03 15.63 -20.73
C ARG A 103 8.20 14.79 -20.25
N LEU A 104 7.97 13.84 -19.34
CA LEU A 104 9.00 12.91 -18.88
C LEU A 104 9.48 12.03 -20.04
N LEU A 105 8.56 11.46 -20.82
CA LEU A 105 8.88 10.60 -21.96
C LEU A 105 9.58 11.36 -23.10
N LEU A 106 9.15 12.59 -23.40
CA LEU A 106 9.79 13.41 -24.45
C LEU A 106 11.18 13.90 -24.04
N LYS A 107 11.41 14.11 -22.75
CA LYS A 107 12.71 14.56 -22.23
C LYS A 107 13.71 13.41 -22.10
N ASP A 108 13.23 12.17 -22.11
CA ASP A 108 14.10 11.01 -22.25
C ASP A 108 14.57 10.94 -23.72
N GLU A 109 15.79 11.41 -24.01
CA GLU A 109 16.44 11.23 -25.32
C GLU A 109 16.85 9.76 -25.59
N GLY A 110 16.15 8.82 -24.97
CA GLY A 110 16.45 7.40 -24.99
C GLY A 110 17.59 7.00 -24.05
N ASP A 111 18.07 7.87 -23.15
CA ASP A 111 19.14 7.55 -22.21
C ASP A 111 18.72 6.40 -21.27
N TYR A 112 17.49 6.43 -20.76
CA TYR A 112 16.96 5.34 -19.95
C TYR A 112 16.80 4.05 -20.77
N TYR A 113 16.25 4.17 -21.99
CA TYR A 113 16.12 3.05 -22.92
C TYR A 113 17.48 2.43 -23.30
N ASN A 114 18.51 3.25 -23.52
CA ASN A 114 19.87 2.83 -23.83
C ASN A 114 20.54 2.17 -22.61
N ALA A 115 20.35 2.71 -21.41
CA ALA A 115 20.88 2.15 -20.17
C ALA A 115 20.28 0.78 -19.81
N THR A 116 19.01 0.54 -20.16
CA THR A 116 18.34 -0.73 -19.92
C THR A 116 18.66 -1.79 -20.98
N ARG A 117 18.95 -1.38 -22.22
CA ARG A 117 19.35 -2.29 -23.32
C ARG A 117 20.62 -3.10 -23.02
N GLY A 118 21.56 -2.51 -22.27
CA GLY A 118 22.83 -3.15 -21.87
C GLY A 118 22.70 -4.19 -20.75
N LYS A 119 21.57 -4.21 -20.02
CA LYS A 119 21.30 -5.14 -18.90
C LYS A 119 20.57 -6.40 -19.36
N ARG A 120 20.95 -7.00 -20.49
CA ARG A 120 20.56 -8.40 -20.74
C ARG A 120 21.36 -9.28 -19.80
N ARG A 121 20.72 -9.76 -18.72
CA ARG A 121 21.31 -10.76 -17.82
C ARG A 121 21.60 -12.00 -18.67
N LYS A 122 22.86 -12.46 -18.68
CA LYS A 122 23.18 -13.76 -19.26
C LYS A 122 22.37 -14.81 -18.51
N PRO A 123 21.76 -15.79 -19.20
CA PRO A 123 21.08 -16.89 -18.53
C PRO A 123 22.09 -17.63 -17.64
N GLN A 124 21.71 -17.88 -16.39
CA GLN A 124 22.42 -18.81 -15.49
C GLN A 124 22.02 -20.23 -15.84
#